data_AF-A0A166MDT3-F1
#
_entry.id   AF-A0A166MDT3-F1
#
_cell.length_a   1.000
_cell.length_b   1.000
_cell.length_c   1.000
_cell.angle_alpha   90.00
_cell.angle_beta   90.00
_cell.angle_gamma   90.00
#
_symmetry.space_group_name_H-M   'P 1'
#
loop_
_entity.id
_entity.type
_entity.pdbx_description
1 polymer ?
#
loop_
_entity_poly.entity_id
_entity_poly.type
_entity_poly.pdbx_seq_one_letter_code
_entity_poly.pdbx_strand_id
1 'polypeptide(L)'
;MYAHNASGPYTSISQLVHGFLGDPSVPGLRTTVLFAAFAKNTSSTTDANGDTEKMAGLLSYSDASPANLSVEIGIMTVPAFQRTHVTSNAVGLLMQYAFGPLALRRVEWQCSTANTASVNAAKRLGFQLEGVKRWDRVYPKGKVGNGLSVGEGRGEGVGRDTAVLSVCWDDWESGVREKLQAVMDRTK
;
A
#
# COMPACT_ATOMS: atom_id res chain seq x y z
N MET A 1 -0.89 10.33 -5.02
CA MET A 1 -1.41 9.12 -4.34
C MET A 1 -2.92 8.97 -4.53
N TYR A 2 -3.75 9.87 -3.98
CA TYR A 2 -5.22 9.70 -3.96
C TYR A 2 -5.96 9.80 -5.31
N ALA A 3 -5.33 10.36 -6.34
CA ALA A 3 -5.88 10.35 -7.70
C ALA A 3 -6.01 8.92 -8.29
N HIS A 4 -5.32 7.95 -7.70
CA HIS A 4 -5.28 6.55 -8.12
C HIS A 4 -5.90 5.59 -7.10
N ASN A 5 -6.69 6.12 -6.16
CA ASN A 5 -7.47 5.34 -5.20
C ASN A 5 -8.95 5.70 -5.34
N ALA A 6 -9.83 4.74 -5.10
CA ALA A 6 -11.28 4.95 -5.15
C ALA A 6 -11.75 5.96 -4.10
N SER A 7 -11.16 5.93 -2.90
CA SER A 7 -11.49 6.82 -1.77
C SER A 7 -10.41 7.88 -1.51
N GLY A 8 -10.72 8.84 -0.62
CA GLY A 8 -9.91 10.01 -0.33
C GLY A 8 -10.06 11.14 -1.37
N PRO A 9 -9.31 12.25 -1.22
CA PRO A 9 -8.08 12.38 -0.44
C PRO A 9 -8.31 12.49 1.07
N TYR A 10 -7.39 11.90 1.85
CA TYR A 10 -7.30 12.12 3.29
C TYR A 10 -6.06 12.98 3.58
N THR A 11 -6.26 14.19 4.07
CA THR A 11 -5.16 15.15 4.30
C THR A 11 -4.63 15.10 5.74
N SER A 12 -5.35 14.44 6.65
CA SER A 12 -4.96 14.24 8.04
C SER A 12 -5.23 12.81 8.52
N ILE A 13 -4.64 12.43 9.65
CA ILE A 13 -4.89 11.14 10.30
C ILE A 13 -6.34 11.02 10.78
N SER A 14 -6.92 12.10 11.32
CA SER A 14 -8.33 12.11 11.71
C SER A 14 -9.24 11.80 10.51
N GLN A 15 -8.99 12.42 9.35
CA GLN A 15 -9.73 12.11 8.13
C GLN A 15 -9.51 10.68 7.64
N LEU A 16 -8.29 10.16 7.75
CA LEU A 16 -7.98 8.78 7.40
C LEU A 16 -8.75 7.79 8.30
N VAL A 17 -8.68 7.97 9.62
CA VAL A 17 -9.35 7.09 10.58
C VAL A 17 -10.85 7.13 10.39
N HIS A 18 -11.47 8.31 10.45
CA HIS A 18 -12.93 8.41 10.37
C HIS A 18 -13.48 8.14 8.97
N GLY A 19 -12.75 8.53 7.92
CA GLY A 19 -13.22 8.44 6.54
C GLY A 19 -12.80 7.16 5.80
N PHE A 20 -11.81 6.40 6.26
CA PHE A 20 -11.46 5.10 5.69
C PHE A 20 -11.91 3.95 6.59
N LEU A 21 -11.60 3.99 7.89
CA LEU A 21 -11.98 2.91 8.81
C LEU A 21 -13.46 2.98 9.22
N GLY A 22 -14.01 4.20 9.27
CA GLY A 22 -15.41 4.43 9.61
C GLY A 22 -16.39 4.28 8.43
N ASP A 23 -15.88 4.12 7.20
CA ASP A 23 -16.73 4.03 6.00
C ASP A 23 -17.14 2.57 5.74
N PRO A 24 -18.44 2.21 5.93
CA PRO A 24 -18.92 0.85 5.73
C PRO A 24 -18.91 0.42 4.26
N SER A 25 -18.73 1.35 3.32
CA SER A 25 -18.66 1.07 1.88
C SER A 25 -17.29 0.59 1.43
N VAL A 26 -16.25 0.69 2.27
CA VAL A 26 -14.90 0.19 1.97
C VAL A 26 -14.91 -1.34 2.09
N PRO A 27 -14.90 -2.09 0.97
CA PRO A 27 -15.03 -3.55 1.01
C PRO A 27 -13.77 -4.18 1.63
N GLY A 28 -13.95 -5.30 2.32
CA GLY A 28 -12.82 -6.14 2.76
C GLY A 28 -12.17 -5.77 4.09
N LEU A 29 -12.59 -4.69 4.77
CA LEU A 29 -12.05 -4.35 6.11
C LEU A 29 -12.23 -5.48 7.13
N ARG A 30 -13.29 -6.31 6.99
CA ARG A 30 -13.55 -7.46 7.88
C ARG A 30 -12.59 -8.65 7.67
N THR A 31 -11.95 -8.72 6.51
CA THR A 31 -11.02 -9.80 6.13
C THR A 31 -9.59 -9.27 5.98
N THR A 32 -9.34 -8.06 6.46
CA THR A 32 -8.07 -7.35 6.32
C THR A 32 -7.48 -7.14 7.71
N VAL A 33 -6.21 -7.47 7.87
CA VAL A 33 -5.43 -7.07 9.06
C VAL A 33 -4.83 -5.71 8.76
N LEU A 34 -5.10 -4.73 9.62
CA LEU A 34 -4.59 -3.36 9.49
C LEU A 34 -3.44 -3.11 10.46
N PHE A 35 -2.45 -2.37 9.99
CA PHE A 35 -1.31 -1.91 10.77
C PHE A 35 -1.25 -0.38 10.71
N ALA A 36 -1.04 0.25 11.86
CA ALA A 36 -0.73 1.67 11.92
C ALA A 36 0.79 1.85 11.83
N ALA A 37 1.25 2.71 10.91
CA ALA A 37 2.65 3.12 10.85
C ALA A 37 2.84 4.39 11.67
N PHE A 38 3.76 4.36 12.63
CA PHE A 38 4.17 5.53 13.40
C PHE A 38 5.58 5.94 12.97
N ALA A 39 5.74 7.22 12.62
CA ALA A 39 7.06 7.77 12.37
C ALA A 39 7.70 8.12 13.72
N LYS A 40 8.87 7.53 13.99
CA LYS A 40 9.66 7.87 15.18
C LYS A 40 10.18 9.30 15.04
N ASN A 41 9.77 10.18 15.93
CA ASN A 41 10.23 11.57 15.92
C ASN A 41 11.67 11.60 16.49
N THR A 42 12.63 12.17 15.75
CA THR A 42 14.00 12.38 16.24
C THR A 42 14.14 13.67 17.05
N SER A 43 13.14 14.57 16.99
CA SER A 43 13.07 15.78 17.80
C SER A 43 12.00 15.63 18.89
N SER A 44 12.35 16.03 20.11
CA SER A 44 11.57 16.03 21.34
C SER A 44 10.37 17.00 21.32
N THR A 45 9.61 17.02 20.22
CA THR A 45 8.40 17.83 20.08
C THR A 45 7.20 16.91 20.22
N THR A 46 6.66 16.89 21.43
CA THR A 46 5.34 16.36 21.73
C THR A 46 4.28 17.19 21.04
N ASP A 47 3.22 16.57 20.53
CA ASP A 47 2.04 17.33 20.14
C ASP A 47 1.29 17.89 21.38
N ALA A 48 0.18 18.60 21.16
CA ALA A 48 -0.61 19.21 22.23
C ALA A 48 -1.16 18.21 23.26
N ASN A 49 -1.12 16.90 22.96
CA ASN A 49 -1.57 15.81 23.84
C ASN A 49 -0.40 15.08 24.52
N GLY A 50 0.85 15.47 24.27
CA GLY A 50 2.02 14.80 24.83
C GLY A 50 2.53 13.61 24.00
N ASP A 51 1.96 13.36 22.81
CA ASP A 51 2.36 12.22 21.98
C ASP A 51 3.65 12.53 21.22
N THR A 52 4.62 11.61 21.35
CA THR A 52 5.92 11.69 20.69
C THR A 52 5.95 10.97 19.35
N GLU A 53 4.89 10.22 19.01
CA GLU A 53 4.77 9.42 17.80
C GLU A 53 3.67 9.96 16.88
N LYS A 54 4.05 10.35 15.66
CA LYS A 54 3.07 10.79 14.65
C LYS A 54 2.68 9.60 13.79
N MET A 55 1.41 9.22 13.85
CA MET A 55 0.85 8.26 12.91
C MET A 55 1.07 8.79 11.47
N ALA A 56 1.74 7.98 10.67
CA ALA A 56 2.22 8.33 9.34
C ALA A 56 1.41 7.67 8.22
N GLY A 57 0.58 6.69 8.57
CA GLY A 57 -0.30 6.03 7.62
C GLY A 57 -0.84 4.69 8.12
N LEU A 58 -1.49 3.99 7.20
CA LEU A 58 -1.99 2.64 7.38
C LEU A 58 -1.33 1.70 6.37
N LEU A 59 -1.11 0.47 6.80
CA LEU A 59 -0.78 -0.66 5.94
C LEU A 59 -1.76 -1.79 6.20
N SER A 60 -1.81 -2.76 5.31
CA SER A 60 -2.71 -3.89 5.45
C SER A 60 -2.12 -5.18 4.91
N TYR A 61 -2.55 -6.30 5.51
CA TYR A 61 -2.63 -7.58 4.81
C TYR A 61 -4.08 -7.84 4.42
N SER A 62 -4.32 -7.94 3.12
CA SER A 62 -5.60 -8.29 2.52
C SER A 62 -5.44 -9.52 1.62
N ASP A 63 -6.56 -10.07 1.14
CA ASP A 63 -6.59 -11.26 0.27
C ASP A 63 -5.71 -12.42 0.79
N ALA A 64 -5.78 -12.65 2.11
CA ALA A 64 -4.98 -13.66 2.75
C ALA A 64 -5.47 -15.06 2.35
N SER A 65 -4.56 -15.91 1.91
CA SER A 65 -4.82 -17.32 1.63
C SER A 65 -3.93 -18.20 2.52
N PRO A 66 -4.46 -18.74 3.62
CA PRO A 66 -3.71 -19.69 4.46
C PRO A 66 -3.30 -20.96 3.70
N ALA A 67 -4.14 -21.45 2.78
CA ALA A 67 -3.83 -22.63 1.98
C ALA A 67 -2.66 -22.40 1.02
N ASN A 68 -2.59 -21.21 0.41
CA ASN A 68 -1.55 -20.86 -0.55
C ASN A 68 -0.34 -20.17 0.10
N LEU A 69 -0.46 -19.80 1.38
CA LEU A 69 0.52 -19.02 2.15
C LEU A 69 0.83 -17.68 1.47
N SER A 70 -0.20 -16.89 1.21
CA SER A 70 -0.07 -15.60 0.50
C SER A 70 -0.91 -14.48 1.10
N VAL A 71 -0.46 -13.25 0.88
CA VAL A 71 -1.18 -12.00 1.22
C VAL A 71 -0.92 -10.91 0.18
N GLU A 72 -1.82 -9.93 0.08
CA GLU A 72 -1.59 -8.63 -0.56
C GLU A 72 -1.23 -7.57 0.50
N ILE A 73 -0.20 -6.76 0.26
CA ILE A 73 0.10 -5.57 1.05
C ILE A 73 -0.58 -4.34 0.45
N GLY A 74 -1.41 -3.68 1.26
CA GLY A 74 -1.94 -2.35 0.99
C GLY A 74 -1.16 -1.27 1.74
N ILE A 75 -1.01 -0.08 1.15
CA ILE A 75 -0.31 1.05 1.76
C ILE A 75 -1.07 2.36 1.52
N MET A 76 -1.27 3.12 2.60
CA MET A 76 -1.73 4.50 2.54
C MET A 76 -0.91 5.39 3.49
N THR A 77 -0.01 6.19 2.93
CA THR A 77 0.84 7.13 3.69
C THR A 77 0.26 8.55 3.60
N VAL A 78 0.07 9.22 4.73
CA VAL A 78 -0.49 10.59 4.74
C VAL A 78 0.49 11.59 4.08
N PRO A 79 0.00 12.69 3.50
CA PRO A 79 0.82 13.60 2.69
C PRO A 79 2.13 14.05 3.34
N ALA A 80 2.12 14.33 4.66
CA ALA A 80 3.29 14.78 5.41
C ALA A 80 4.46 13.78 5.40
N PHE A 81 4.19 12.49 5.20
CA PHE A 81 5.20 11.43 5.18
C PHE A 81 5.39 10.81 3.79
N GLN A 82 4.75 11.34 2.76
CA GLN A 82 4.99 10.89 1.39
C GLN A 82 6.39 11.32 0.93
N ARG A 83 7.04 10.49 0.10
CA ARG A 83 8.42 10.68 -0.36
C ARG A 83 9.47 10.74 0.76
N THR A 84 9.13 10.22 1.94
CA THR A 84 10.08 9.97 3.05
C THR A 84 10.46 8.49 3.11
N HIS A 85 11.26 8.10 4.11
CA HIS A 85 11.63 6.70 4.35
C HIS A 85 10.45 5.84 4.88
N VAL A 86 9.38 6.47 5.40
CA VAL A 86 8.28 5.79 6.11
C VAL A 86 7.68 4.63 5.31
N THR A 87 7.30 4.84 4.05
CA THR A 87 6.69 3.78 3.24
C THR A 87 7.63 2.60 3.06
N SER A 88 8.92 2.85 2.80
CA SER A 88 9.90 1.79 2.57
C SER A 88 10.15 0.98 3.84
N ASN A 89 10.27 1.66 4.99
CA ASN A 89 10.46 1.01 6.29
C ASN A 89 9.23 0.20 6.71
N ALA A 90 8.03 0.76 6.55
CA ALA A 90 6.81 0.08 6.95
C ALA A 90 6.53 -1.17 6.08
N VAL A 91 6.72 -1.07 4.77
CA VAL A 91 6.62 -2.25 3.88
C VAL A 91 7.70 -3.26 4.22
N GLY A 92 8.91 -2.81 4.50
CA GLY A 92 10.01 -3.70 4.85
C GLY A 92 9.77 -4.50 6.12
N LEU A 93 9.25 -3.86 7.18
CA LEU A 93 8.85 -4.55 8.41
C LEU A 93 7.75 -5.59 8.15
N LEU A 94 6.75 -5.27 7.32
CA LEU A 94 5.73 -6.24 6.94
C LEU A 94 6.33 -7.40 6.15
N MET A 95 7.16 -7.16 5.13
CA MET A 95 7.80 -8.24 4.39
C MET A 95 8.66 -9.15 5.29
N GLN A 96 9.42 -8.58 6.24
CA GLN A 96 10.16 -9.37 7.23
C GLN A 96 9.22 -10.25 8.08
N TYR A 97 8.07 -9.71 8.49
CA TYR A 97 7.07 -10.47 9.24
C TYR A 97 6.41 -11.57 8.40
N ALA A 98 6.09 -11.27 7.15
CA ALA A 98 5.46 -12.19 6.20
C ALA A 98 6.35 -13.41 5.90
N PHE A 99 7.60 -13.19 5.51
CA PHE A 99 8.50 -14.28 5.13
C PHE A 99 9.18 -14.95 6.33
N GLY A 100 9.37 -14.23 7.43
CA GLY A 100 9.94 -14.77 8.66
C GLY A 100 8.89 -15.49 9.51
N PRO A 101 8.34 -14.86 10.57
CA PRO A 101 7.40 -15.49 11.49
C PRO A 101 6.18 -16.17 10.84
N LEU A 102 5.63 -15.61 9.77
CA LEU A 102 4.46 -16.20 9.10
C LEU A 102 4.80 -17.25 8.04
N ALA A 103 6.08 -17.36 7.65
CA ALA A 103 6.57 -18.29 6.63
C ALA A 103 5.72 -18.30 5.34
N LEU A 104 5.26 -17.13 4.90
CA LEU A 104 4.46 -17.01 3.69
C LEU A 104 5.29 -17.30 2.45
N ARG A 105 4.68 -17.89 1.43
CA ARG A 105 5.31 -18.13 0.12
C ARG A 105 5.31 -16.88 -0.75
N ARG A 106 4.34 -15.98 -0.57
CA ARG A 106 4.08 -14.88 -1.50
C ARG A 106 3.51 -13.64 -0.83
N VAL A 107 4.04 -12.49 -1.23
CA VAL A 107 3.51 -11.17 -0.91
C VAL A 107 3.22 -10.40 -2.19
N GLU A 108 1.99 -9.96 -2.37
CA GLU A 108 1.54 -9.22 -3.55
C GLU A 108 1.40 -7.71 -3.27
N TRP A 109 1.64 -6.89 -4.30
CA TRP A 109 1.37 -5.47 -4.34
C TRP A 109 0.54 -5.16 -5.58
N GLN A 110 -0.66 -4.61 -5.38
CA GLN A 110 -1.51 -4.14 -6.48
C GLN A 110 -1.61 -2.62 -6.50
N CYS A 111 -1.45 -2.01 -7.67
CA CYS A 111 -1.64 -0.57 -7.84
C CYS A 111 -2.09 -0.18 -9.24
N SER A 112 -2.68 1.00 -9.40
CA SER A 112 -3.13 1.46 -10.72
C SER A 112 -1.95 1.55 -11.67
N THR A 113 -2.09 1.08 -12.91
CA THR A 113 -1.05 1.22 -13.94
C THR A 113 -0.69 2.68 -14.19
N ALA A 114 -1.65 3.60 -14.02
CA ALA A 114 -1.44 5.04 -14.10
C ALA A 114 -0.65 5.61 -12.90
N ASN A 115 -0.52 4.87 -11.79
CA ASN A 115 0.24 5.27 -10.61
C ASN A 115 1.71 4.81 -10.72
N THR A 116 2.44 5.41 -11.65
CA THR A 116 3.85 5.06 -11.91
C THR A 116 4.73 5.20 -10.67
N ALA A 117 4.42 6.13 -9.77
CA ALA A 117 5.13 6.30 -8.50
C ALA A 117 4.98 5.07 -7.58
N SER A 118 3.78 4.48 -7.48
CA SER A 118 3.55 3.27 -6.69
C SER A 118 4.19 2.04 -7.32
N VAL A 119 4.08 1.88 -8.65
CA VAL A 119 4.77 0.81 -9.39
C VAL A 119 6.28 0.87 -9.16
N ASN A 120 6.87 2.06 -9.27
CA ASN A 120 8.31 2.26 -9.06
C ASN A 120 8.72 2.04 -7.61
N ALA A 121 7.86 2.38 -6.63
CA ALA A 121 8.11 2.07 -5.23
C ALA A 121 8.16 0.56 -4.98
N ALA A 122 7.20 -0.20 -5.50
CA ALA A 122 7.18 -1.67 -5.41
C ALA A 122 8.44 -2.28 -6.02
N LYS A 123 8.80 -1.89 -7.26
CA LYS A 123 10.04 -2.36 -7.93
C LYS A 123 11.31 -2.06 -7.14
N ARG A 124 11.40 -0.85 -6.56
CA ARG A 124 12.55 -0.48 -5.70
C ARG A 124 12.66 -1.39 -4.48
N LEU A 125 11.54 -1.83 -3.92
CA LEU A 125 11.48 -2.71 -2.76
C LEU A 125 11.65 -4.20 -3.09
N GLY A 126 11.88 -4.55 -4.37
CA GLY A 126 12.15 -5.92 -4.80
C GLY A 126 10.98 -6.62 -5.47
N PHE A 127 9.80 -6.00 -5.53
CA PHE A 127 8.66 -6.60 -6.21
C PHE A 127 8.88 -6.67 -7.73
N GLN A 128 8.54 -7.81 -8.31
CA GLN A 128 8.59 -8.08 -9.75
C GLN A 128 7.21 -7.90 -10.37
N LEU A 129 7.14 -7.27 -11.55
CA LEU A 129 5.86 -7.12 -12.26
C LEU A 129 5.50 -8.44 -12.94
N GLU A 130 4.35 -9.01 -12.58
CA GLU A 130 3.87 -10.27 -13.14
C GLU A 130 2.82 -10.08 -14.23
N GLY A 131 2.05 -8.98 -14.17
CA GLY A 131 1.03 -8.73 -15.18
C GLY A 131 0.18 -7.50 -14.94
N VAL A 132 -0.75 -7.30 -15.87
CA VAL A 132 -1.76 -6.23 -15.81
C VAL A 132 -3.16 -6.83 -15.93
N LYS A 133 -3.98 -6.64 -14.91
CA LYS A 133 -5.43 -6.91 -14.98
C LYS A 133 -6.09 -5.71 -15.66
N ARG A 134 -6.40 -5.85 -16.96
CA ARG A 134 -7.10 -4.82 -17.73
C ARG A 134 -8.54 -4.70 -17.25
N TRP A 135 -9.06 -3.50 -17.11
CA TRP A 135 -10.44 -3.24 -16.65
C TRP A 135 -10.79 -3.86 -15.28
N ASP A 136 -9.80 -3.97 -14.39
CA ASP A 136 -9.98 -4.57 -13.06
C ASP A 136 -10.96 -3.79 -12.17
N ARG A 137 -10.98 -2.46 -12.30
CA ARG A 137 -11.87 -1.60 -11.50
C ARG A 137 -12.42 -0.44 -12.32
N VAL A 138 -13.52 0.13 -11.83
CA VAL A 138 -14.03 1.44 -12.26
C VAL A 138 -13.96 2.38 -11.06
N TYR A 139 -13.35 3.54 -11.24
CA TYR A 139 -13.31 4.59 -10.22
C TYR A 139 -14.38 5.65 -10.47
N PRO A 140 -14.80 6.38 -9.42
CA PRO A 140 -15.67 7.55 -9.58
C PRO A 140 -15.10 8.57 -10.57
N LYS A 141 -15.99 9.35 -11.18
CA LYS A 141 -15.62 10.48 -12.06
C LYS A 141 -14.65 11.42 -11.32
N GLY A 142 -13.66 11.96 -12.06
CA GLY A 142 -12.62 12.86 -11.51
C GLY A 142 -11.36 12.17 -10.96
N LYS A 143 -11.32 10.82 -10.93
CA LYS A 143 -10.10 10.05 -10.68
C LYS A 143 -9.29 9.84 -11.97
N VAL A 144 -8.05 9.38 -11.84
CA VAL A 144 -7.19 9.04 -12.99
C VAL A 144 -7.42 7.58 -13.35
N GLY A 145 -8.03 7.36 -14.52
CA GLY A 145 -8.25 6.05 -15.13
C GLY A 145 -7.16 5.63 -16.13
N ASN A 146 -7.46 4.60 -16.92
CA ASN A 146 -6.61 4.05 -17.99
C ASN A 146 -6.71 4.85 -19.31
N GLY A 147 -7.45 5.97 -19.33
CA GLY A 147 -7.62 6.83 -20.50
C GLY A 147 -8.64 6.33 -21.52
N LEU A 148 -9.33 5.22 -21.25
CA LEU A 148 -10.36 4.65 -22.12
C LEU A 148 -11.77 4.96 -21.61
N SER A 149 -12.71 5.16 -22.53
CA SER A 149 -14.13 5.25 -22.20
C SER A 149 -14.62 3.92 -21.64
N VAL A 150 -15.39 3.97 -20.55
CA VAL A 150 -16.02 2.78 -19.94
C VAL A 150 -16.98 2.05 -20.90
N GLY A 151 -17.42 2.72 -21.96
CA GLY A 151 -18.32 2.18 -22.97
C GLY A 151 -19.80 2.41 -22.64
N GLU A 152 -20.61 2.53 -23.69
CA GLU A 152 -22.06 2.72 -23.55
C GLU A 152 -22.71 1.53 -22.83
N GLY A 153 -23.60 1.82 -21.89
CA GLY A 153 -24.32 0.81 -21.09
C GLY A 153 -23.49 0.08 -20.04
N ARG A 154 -22.24 0.49 -19.79
CA ARG A 154 -21.32 -0.20 -18.84
C ARG A 154 -21.09 0.58 -17.53
N GLY A 155 -22.06 1.43 -17.17
CA GLY A 155 -22.01 2.27 -15.98
C GLY A 155 -21.23 3.57 -16.19
N GLU A 156 -20.99 4.28 -15.09
CA GLU A 156 -20.31 5.57 -15.08
C GLU A 156 -18.94 5.49 -14.38
N GLY A 157 -18.04 6.42 -14.70
CA GLY A 157 -16.76 6.56 -14.02
C GLY A 157 -15.58 6.51 -14.99
N VAL A 158 -14.42 6.13 -14.46
CA VAL A 158 -13.20 5.96 -15.26
C VAL A 158 -12.67 4.53 -15.07
N GLY A 159 -12.35 3.86 -16.18
CA GLY A 159 -11.77 2.51 -16.14
C GLY A 159 -10.38 2.53 -15.51
N ARG A 160 -10.01 1.47 -14.80
CA ARG A 160 -8.71 1.34 -14.16
C ARG A 160 -8.14 -0.06 -14.37
N ASP A 161 -6.91 -0.09 -14.88
CA ASP A 161 -6.10 -1.30 -14.97
C ASP A 161 -5.20 -1.46 -13.73
N THR A 162 -4.89 -2.71 -13.38
CA THR A 162 -4.10 -3.07 -12.20
C THR A 162 -2.78 -3.66 -12.59
N ALA A 163 -1.68 -3.00 -12.24
CA ALA A 163 -0.39 -3.66 -12.17
C ALA A 163 -0.38 -4.60 -10.95
N VAL A 164 -0.02 -5.85 -11.17
CA VAL A 164 0.17 -6.88 -10.13
C VAL A 164 1.66 -7.15 -10.03
N LEU A 165 2.24 -6.89 -8.87
CA LEU A 165 3.64 -7.18 -8.58
C LEU A 165 3.76 -8.08 -7.36
N SER A 166 4.81 -8.90 -7.28
CA SER A 166 4.99 -9.84 -6.18
C SER A 166 6.45 -9.94 -5.73
N VAL A 167 6.64 -10.42 -4.50
CA VAL A 167 7.86 -11.06 -4.04
C VAL A 167 7.47 -12.45 -3.55
N CYS A 168 8.21 -13.47 -3.97
CA CYS A 168 8.07 -14.82 -3.48
C CYS A 168 9.17 -15.14 -2.45
N TRP A 169 8.98 -16.20 -1.67
CA TRP A 169 9.92 -16.60 -0.61
C TRP A 169 11.32 -16.89 -1.15
N ASP A 170 11.43 -17.40 -2.38
CA ASP A 170 12.68 -17.67 -3.06
C ASP A 170 13.36 -16.39 -3.56
N ASP A 171 12.59 -15.39 -4.03
CA ASP A 171 13.13 -14.03 -4.27
C ASP A 171 13.68 -13.42 -2.98
N TRP A 172 12.95 -13.61 -1.88
CA TRP A 172 13.30 -13.12 -0.55
C TRP A 172 14.67 -13.65 -0.10
N GLU A 173 14.86 -14.97 -0.15
CA GLU A 173 16.13 -15.63 0.18
C GLU A 173 17.24 -15.39 -0.85
N SER A 174 16.89 -15.07 -2.10
CA SER A 174 17.85 -14.83 -3.18
C SER A 174 18.35 -13.39 -3.30
N GLY A 175 18.17 -12.57 -2.25
CA GLY A 175 18.75 -11.21 -2.20
C GLY A 175 17.76 -10.08 -1.96
N VAL A 176 16.45 -10.31 -2.07
CA VAL A 176 15.47 -9.24 -1.80
C VAL A 176 15.50 -8.84 -0.32
N ARG A 177 15.72 -9.79 0.59
CA ARG A 177 15.86 -9.52 2.03
C ARG A 177 16.98 -8.51 2.31
N GLU A 178 18.18 -8.75 1.79
CA GLU A 178 19.37 -7.91 2.01
C GLU A 178 19.19 -6.54 1.36
N LYS A 179 18.64 -6.52 0.14
CA LYS A 179 18.32 -5.28 -0.58
C LYS A 179 17.34 -4.42 0.21
N LEU A 180 16.29 -5.03 0.74
CA LEU A 180 15.27 -4.35 1.53
C LEU A 180 15.86 -3.84 2.85
N GLN A 181 16.67 -4.65 3.55
CA GLN A 181 17.39 -4.22 4.75
C GLN A 181 18.28 -3.00 4.46
N ALA A 182 19.04 -3.02 3.37
CA ALA A 182 19.87 -1.89 2.94
C ALA A 182 19.06 -0.66 2.53
N VAL A 183 17.79 -0.80 2.14
CA VAL A 183 16.87 0.34 1.95
C VAL A 183 16.42 0.90 3.29
N MET A 184 16.14 0.04 4.26
CA MET A 184 15.69 0.45 5.60
C MET A 184 16.78 1.12 6.42
N ASP A 185 18.02 0.64 6.29
CA ASP A 185 19.19 1.16 7.01
C ASP A 185 19.61 2.55 6.52
N ARG A 186 19.08 3.03 5.38
CA ARG A 186 19.34 4.38 4.88
C ARG A 186 18.68 5.40 5.81
N THR A 187 19.44 5.84 6.80
CA THR A 187 19.07 6.97 7.64
C THR A 187 19.13 8.24 6.79
N LYS A 188 17.98 8.85 6.52
CA LYS A 188 17.86 10.25 6.12
C LYS A 188 16.83 10.91 7.01
#